data_AF-E1KMZ1-F1
#
_entry.id   AF-E1KMZ1-F1
#
_cell.length_a   1.000
_cell.length_b   1.000
_cell.length_c   1.000
_cell.angle_alpha   90.00
_cell.angle_beta   90.00
_cell.angle_gamma   90.00
#
_symmetry.space_group_name_H-M   'P 1'
#
loop_
_entity.id
_entity.type
_entity.pdbx_description
1 polymer ?
#
loop_
_entity_poly.entity_id
_entity_poly.type
_entity_poly.pdbx_seq_one_letter_code
_entity_poly.pdbx_strand_id
1 'polypeptide(L)'
;MELDYWKGKYNRFTMTEIPEGFSRRQGMGIGLISRYAGLYLKTIFHKKDNPQKSNVYIVKGSITAEFRRIWNIQDDYEKKCRDNHIHHCIDAIVVGCIGKREYDLMAQFYRDEEKYRWEKKKKPFFKKPWETFTQDMLSLKDEVLTVHFNPSNFTKKAHKKVFTPKGIFVAQGDCARVKLHKESYFGAIEQKGEIKYVMRKELSALKIEDIKNIVDAVVKEKVLAVVKKKGFKQAMAEPIYMNEDKRILIKKVRLFVSQTNPLIVKKHRDLSSKEYKQNYYVDNEGNLMIAMYEGVKKNGKIDREITVVNNLEAAKFFRQSQKNNAEKQLISHLSPKNGYPLKTVLTQKQLVLMYEDSPKEIKLRDTKNMVKRLYQVVEIEKDGRVKLKFHQEARSEGLNKNSAAFKIQDTPESLYRHTKSNLKVLVNGVDFKINILGEISLI
;
A
#
# COMPACT_ATOMS: atom_id res chain seq x y z
N MET A 1 -33.02 -6.55 15.21
CA MET A 1 -31.75 -7.32 15.22
C MET A 1 -31.82 -8.56 14.34
N GLU A 2 -32.84 -9.42 14.48
CA GLU A 2 -33.02 -10.59 13.60
C GLU A 2 -33.54 -10.20 12.21
N LEU A 3 -34.51 -9.27 12.13
CA LEU A 3 -35.06 -8.73 10.88
C LEU A 3 -33.96 -8.13 9.99
N ASP A 4 -33.07 -7.30 10.55
CA ASP A 4 -31.97 -6.67 9.81
C ASP A 4 -30.94 -7.71 9.33
N TYR A 5 -30.74 -8.78 10.11
CA TYR A 5 -29.88 -9.88 9.72
C TYR A 5 -30.45 -10.63 8.51
N TRP A 6 -31.75 -10.98 8.54
CA TRP A 6 -32.44 -11.67 7.45
C TRP A 6 -32.55 -10.80 6.20
N LYS A 7 -32.96 -9.53 6.34
CA LYS A 7 -32.97 -8.54 5.25
C LYS A 7 -31.60 -8.37 4.64
N GLY A 8 -30.56 -8.28 5.47
CA GLY A 8 -29.18 -8.21 5.00
C GLY A 8 -28.71 -9.49 4.30
N LYS A 9 -29.18 -10.67 4.70
CA LYS A 9 -28.86 -11.95 4.05
C LYS A 9 -29.55 -12.07 2.68
N TYR A 10 -30.84 -11.74 2.62
CA TYR A 10 -31.62 -11.68 1.39
C TYR A 10 -31.00 -10.72 0.37
N ASN A 11 -30.73 -9.48 0.76
CA ASN A 11 -30.13 -8.49 -0.15
C ASN A 11 -28.79 -8.93 -0.74
N ARG A 12 -27.97 -9.67 0.04
CA ARG A 12 -26.70 -10.22 -0.47
C ARG A 12 -26.87 -11.44 -1.35
N PHE A 13 -27.91 -12.22 -1.11
CA PHE A 13 -28.25 -13.35 -1.96
C PHE A 13 -28.75 -12.89 -3.33
N THR A 14 -29.48 -11.76 -3.38
CA THR A 14 -30.01 -11.16 -4.61
C THR A 14 -29.06 -10.16 -5.28
N MET A 15 -27.89 -9.90 -4.70
CA MET A 15 -26.92 -8.94 -5.24
C MET A 15 -26.25 -9.50 -6.50
N THR A 16 -26.34 -8.76 -7.60
CA THR A 16 -25.65 -9.08 -8.88
C THR A 16 -24.19 -8.63 -8.88
N GLU A 17 -23.84 -7.65 -8.05
CA GLU A 17 -22.49 -7.11 -7.90
C GLU A 17 -22.11 -7.02 -6.42
N ILE A 18 -20.87 -7.38 -6.11
CA ILE A 18 -20.33 -7.26 -4.75
C ILE A 18 -19.80 -5.83 -4.61
N PRO A 19 -20.39 -4.98 -3.74
CA PRO A 19 -19.86 -3.64 -3.53
C PRO A 19 -18.45 -3.73 -2.95
N GLU A 20 -17.50 -3.03 -3.57
CA GLU A 20 -16.15 -2.90 -3.06
C GLU A 20 -16.18 -2.24 -1.66
N GLY A 21 -15.56 -2.89 -0.68
CA GLY A 21 -15.59 -2.41 0.70
C GLY A 21 -14.92 -3.33 1.71
N PHE A 22 -14.97 -2.91 2.97
CA PHE A 22 -14.36 -3.62 4.10
C PHE A 22 -14.89 -5.05 4.20
N SER A 23 -14.01 -6.05 4.02
CA SER A 23 -14.36 -7.44 4.25
C SER A 23 -14.83 -7.61 5.71
N ARG A 24 -15.97 -8.29 5.93
CA ARG A 24 -16.46 -8.60 7.30
C ARG A 24 -15.41 -9.27 8.18
N ARG A 25 -14.45 -9.99 7.57
CA ARG A 25 -13.30 -10.61 8.24
C ARG A 25 -12.46 -9.59 9.01
N GLN A 26 -12.24 -8.40 8.44
CA GLN A 26 -11.47 -7.34 9.09
C GLN A 26 -12.21 -6.77 10.31
N GLY A 27 -13.54 -6.61 10.22
CA GLY A 27 -14.38 -6.12 11.32
C GLY A 27 -14.40 -7.06 12.54
N MET A 28 -14.53 -8.37 12.30
CA MET A 28 -14.48 -9.37 13.39
C MET A 28 -13.12 -9.39 14.10
N GLY A 29 -12.02 -9.29 13.34
CA GLY A 29 -10.67 -9.21 13.90
C GLY A 29 -10.46 -7.97 14.78
N ILE A 30 -10.92 -6.80 14.32
CA ILE A 30 -10.81 -5.55 15.09
C ILE A 30 -11.58 -5.66 16.41
N GLY A 31 -12.81 -6.17 16.40
CA GLY A 31 -13.61 -6.33 17.61
C GLY A 31 -12.94 -7.24 18.66
N LEU A 32 -12.30 -8.33 18.21
CA LEU A 32 -11.56 -9.23 19.09
C LEU A 32 -10.35 -8.54 19.72
N ILE A 33 -9.55 -7.83 18.91
CA ILE A 33 -8.39 -7.07 19.37
C ILE A 33 -8.80 -6.01 20.39
N SER A 34 -9.83 -5.20 20.09
CA SER A 34 -10.32 -4.16 21.00
C SER A 34 -10.82 -4.74 22.33
N ARG A 35 -11.49 -5.91 22.30
CA ARG A 35 -11.94 -6.59 23.53
C ARG A 35 -10.77 -7.02 24.39
N TYR A 36 -9.78 -7.71 23.80
CA TYR A 36 -8.62 -8.18 24.56
C TYR A 36 -7.73 -7.02 25.03
N ALA A 37 -7.52 -6.01 24.20
CA ALA A 37 -6.80 -4.80 24.59
C ALA A 37 -7.49 -4.11 25.77
N GLY A 38 -8.81 -3.96 25.74
CA GLY A 38 -9.57 -3.38 26.83
C GLY A 38 -9.48 -4.18 28.13
N LEU A 39 -9.55 -5.51 28.06
CA LEU A 39 -9.36 -6.39 29.22
C LEU A 39 -7.94 -6.28 29.78
N TYR A 40 -6.92 -6.31 28.93
CA TYR A 40 -5.52 -6.17 29.32
C TYR A 40 -5.24 -4.81 29.97
N LEU A 41 -5.76 -3.72 29.40
CA LEU A 41 -5.60 -2.38 29.99
C LEU A 41 -6.29 -2.29 31.35
N LYS A 42 -7.43 -2.97 31.55
CA LYS A 42 -8.10 -3.03 32.86
C LYS A 42 -7.26 -3.74 33.93
N THR A 43 -6.47 -4.75 33.56
CA THR A 43 -5.58 -5.42 34.53
C THR A 43 -4.41 -4.52 34.95
N ILE A 44 -3.92 -3.68 34.03
CA ILE A 44 -2.82 -2.73 34.32
C ILE A 44 -3.33 -1.51 35.09
N PHE A 45 -4.40 -0.88 34.60
CA PHE A 45 -4.96 0.37 35.13
C PHE A 45 -6.15 0.12 36.04
N HIS A 46 -5.99 -0.79 37.01
CA HIS A 46 -6.98 -1.02 38.06
C HIS A 46 -6.83 0.04 39.17
N LYS A 47 -7.90 0.26 39.94
CA LYS A 47 -7.85 1.12 41.12
C LYS A 47 -7.02 0.41 42.20
N LYS A 48 -6.08 1.12 42.81
CA LYS A 48 -5.21 0.58 43.87
C LYS A 48 -6.00 -0.09 45.00
N ASP A 49 -7.15 0.50 45.33
CA ASP A 49 -8.00 0.05 46.45
C ASP A 49 -9.01 -1.03 46.04
N ASN A 50 -9.18 -1.29 44.74
CA ASN A 50 -10.07 -2.33 44.24
C ASN A 50 -9.62 -2.81 42.85
N PRO A 51 -8.89 -3.94 42.77
CA PRO A 51 -8.40 -4.50 41.51
C PRO A 51 -9.49 -4.90 40.50
N GLN A 52 -10.75 -5.06 40.93
CA GLN A 52 -11.87 -5.33 40.02
C GLN A 52 -12.45 -4.07 39.38
N LYS A 53 -12.10 -2.88 39.87
CA LYS A 53 -12.53 -1.59 39.31
C LYS A 53 -11.39 -0.97 38.53
N SER A 54 -11.68 -0.49 37.33
CA SER A 54 -10.72 0.19 36.46
C SER A 54 -11.39 1.41 35.81
N ASN A 55 -10.60 2.45 35.54
CA ASN A 55 -11.04 3.64 34.81
C ASN A 55 -10.90 3.47 33.28
N VAL A 56 -10.72 2.24 32.79
CA VAL A 56 -10.66 1.95 31.36
C VAL A 56 -12.06 1.68 30.82
N TYR A 57 -12.50 2.56 29.92
CA TYR A 57 -13.80 2.47 29.24
C TYR A 57 -13.62 2.00 27.80
N ILE A 58 -14.51 1.13 27.35
CA ILE A 58 -14.54 0.65 25.96
C ILE A 58 -15.76 1.28 25.29
N VAL A 59 -15.52 2.14 24.31
CA VAL A 59 -16.58 2.78 23.52
C VAL A 59 -16.77 2.00 22.22
N LYS A 60 -18.02 1.65 21.91
CA LYS A 60 -18.35 0.98 20.65
C LYS A 60 -18.32 1.98 19.50
N GLY A 61 -17.82 1.58 18.34
CA GLY A 61 -17.76 2.45 17.16
C GLY A 61 -19.12 3.00 16.70
N SER A 62 -20.22 2.28 16.96
CA SER A 62 -21.58 2.79 16.71
C SER A 62 -21.90 4.01 17.56
N ILE A 63 -21.47 4.00 18.83
CA ILE A 63 -21.67 5.12 19.75
C ILE A 63 -20.81 6.31 19.34
N THR A 64 -19.54 6.06 18.99
CA THR A 64 -18.66 7.11 18.43
C THR A 64 -19.28 7.75 17.19
N ALA A 65 -19.98 6.99 16.34
CA ALA A 65 -20.69 7.53 15.20
C ALA A 65 -21.87 8.43 15.60
N GLU A 66 -22.67 8.04 16.60
CA GLU A 66 -23.75 8.90 17.10
C GLU A 66 -23.22 10.20 17.70
N PHE A 67 -22.19 10.16 18.55
CA PHE A 67 -21.61 11.38 19.12
C PHE A 67 -21.01 12.31 18.06
N ARG A 68 -20.44 11.78 16.97
CA ARG A 68 -19.99 12.62 15.84
C ARG A 68 -21.14 13.39 15.18
N ARG A 69 -22.33 12.78 15.07
CA ARG A 69 -23.54 13.46 14.57
C ARG A 69 -24.09 14.46 15.58
N ILE A 70 -24.26 14.04 16.84
CA ILE A 70 -24.77 14.89 17.92
C ILE A 70 -23.93 16.15 18.11
N TRP A 71 -22.61 16.06 17.93
CA TRP A 71 -21.69 17.20 18.02
C TRP A 71 -21.47 17.94 16.70
N ASN A 72 -22.22 17.60 15.64
CA ASN A 72 -22.15 18.19 14.31
C ASN A 72 -20.74 18.15 13.70
N ILE A 73 -19.94 17.12 14.00
CA ILE A 73 -18.65 16.87 13.32
C ILE A 73 -18.92 16.27 11.93
N GLN A 74 -20.04 15.56 11.79
CA GLN A 74 -20.49 14.92 10.56
C GLN A 74 -22.00 15.14 10.45
N ASP A 75 -22.47 15.47 9.25
CA ASP A 75 -23.91 15.61 9.02
C ASP A 75 -24.66 14.27 9.18
N ASP A 76 -25.93 14.35 9.54
CA ASP A 76 -26.75 13.18 9.90
C ASP A 76 -26.83 12.12 8.79
N TYR A 77 -26.90 12.58 7.53
CA TYR A 77 -27.05 11.75 6.33
C TYR A 77 -25.75 11.54 5.57
N GLU A 78 -24.69 12.26 5.92
CA GLU A 78 -23.41 12.12 5.24
C GLU A 78 -22.75 10.81 5.68
N LYS A 79 -22.11 10.11 4.75
CA LYS A 79 -21.30 8.94 5.10
C LYS A 79 -19.92 9.41 5.53
N LYS A 80 -19.37 8.80 6.59
CA LYS A 80 -18.01 9.09 7.07
C LYS A 80 -17.01 9.05 5.91
N CYS A 81 -16.39 10.18 5.60
CA CYS A 81 -15.26 10.25 4.67
C CYS A 81 -14.07 9.48 5.25
N ARG A 82 -13.49 8.59 4.44
CA ARG A 82 -12.34 7.74 4.83
C ARG A 82 -11.10 8.02 3.98
N ASP A 83 -11.12 9.14 3.26
CA ASP A 83 -10.07 9.49 2.30
C ASP A 83 -8.87 10.13 2.99
N ASN A 84 -9.05 10.62 4.22
CA ASN A 84 -7.99 11.23 5.01
C ASN A 84 -7.83 10.49 6.36
N HIS A 85 -6.62 10.03 6.71
CA HIS A 85 -6.26 9.32 7.94
C HIS A 85 -6.58 10.06 9.25
N ILE A 86 -6.77 11.38 9.22
CA ILE A 86 -7.16 12.19 10.39
C ILE A 86 -8.49 11.76 11.00
N HIS A 87 -9.35 11.08 10.22
CA HIS A 87 -10.57 10.50 10.77
C HIS A 87 -10.33 9.54 11.94
N HIS A 88 -9.12 8.98 12.09
CA HIS A 88 -8.72 8.22 13.28
C HIS A 88 -8.44 9.11 14.49
N CYS A 89 -7.82 10.28 14.27
CA CYS A 89 -7.57 11.27 15.32
C CYS A 89 -8.89 11.85 15.84
N ILE A 90 -9.79 12.25 14.93
CA ILE A 90 -11.13 12.75 15.27
C ILE A 90 -11.90 11.71 16.11
N ASP A 91 -11.92 10.44 15.66
CA ASP A 91 -12.57 9.37 16.41
C ASP A 91 -11.95 9.20 17.81
N ALA A 92 -10.62 9.30 17.94
CA ALA A 92 -9.93 9.17 19.22
C ALA A 92 -10.29 10.30 20.19
N ILE A 93 -10.36 11.55 19.71
CA ILE A 93 -10.79 12.70 20.53
C ILE A 93 -12.24 12.53 20.96
N VAL A 94 -13.13 12.15 20.03
CA VAL A 94 -14.54 11.86 20.34
C VAL A 94 -14.65 10.78 21.42
N VAL A 95 -13.91 9.68 21.29
CA VAL A 95 -13.86 8.62 22.31
C VAL A 95 -13.33 9.14 23.65
N GLY A 96 -12.33 10.01 23.65
CA GLY A 96 -11.80 10.66 24.85
C GLY A 96 -12.82 11.55 25.57
N CYS A 97 -13.77 12.12 24.85
CA CYS A 97 -14.86 12.92 25.41
C CYS A 97 -16.07 12.11 25.89
N ILE A 98 -16.10 10.78 25.70
CA ILE A 98 -17.24 9.93 26.06
C ILE A 98 -16.96 9.19 27.38
N GLY A 99 -17.64 9.61 28.44
CA GLY A 99 -17.70 8.91 29.73
C GLY A 99 -19.10 8.43 30.07
N LYS A 100 -19.27 7.89 31.28
CA LYS A 100 -20.57 7.40 31.77
C LYS A 100 -21.64 8.49 31.73
N ARG A 101 -21.30 9.71 32.14
CA ARG A 101 -22.21 10.87 32.16
C ARG A 101 -22.72 11.19 30.76
N GLU A 102 -21.85 11.14 29.75
CA GLU A 102 -22.20 11.44 28.37
C GLU A 102 -23.16 10.39 27.79
N TYR A 103 -23.01 9.12 28.17
CA TYR A 103 -24.02 8.09 27.84
C TYR A 103 -25.39 8.41 28.44
N ASP A 104 -25.42 8.79 29.72
CA ASP A 104 -26.67 9.11 30.40
C ASP A 104 -27.34 10.35 29.76
N LEU A 105 -26.56 11.38 29.43
CA LEU A 105 -27.03 12.56 28.70
C LEU A 105 -27.53 12.22 27.29
N MET A 106 -26.83 11.33 26.57
CA MET A 106 -27.25 10.91 25.23
C MET A 106 -28.59 10.17 25.28
N ALA A 107 -28.79 9.31 26.29
CA ALA A 107 -30.06 8.61 26.50
C ALA A 107 -31.19 9.60 26.82
N GLN A 108 -30.94 10.63 27.63
CA GLN A 108 -31.92 11.69 27.89
C GLN A 108 -32.24 12.49 26.63
N PHE A 109 -31.21 12.89 25.88
CA PHE A 109 -31.36 13.63 24.62
C PHE A 109 -32.26 12.92 23.62
N TYR A 110 -32.08 11.62 23.39
CA TYR A 110 -32.94 10.88 22.46
C TYR A 110 -34.39 10.75 22.96
N ARG A 111 -34.62 10.60 24.27
CA ARG A 111 -35.99 10.62 24.83
C ARG A 111 -36.67 11.97 24.60
N ASP A 112 -35.91 13.06 24.73
CA ASP A 112 -36.44 14.40 24.53
C ASP A 112 -36.62 14.72 23.04
N GLU A 113 -35.78 14.17 22.16
CA GLU A 113 -35.92 14.28 20.70
C GLU A 113 -37.18 13.56 20.21
N GLU A 114 -37.44 12.38 20.77
CA GLU A 114 -38.62 11.58 20.51
C GLU A 114 -39.91 12.34 20.90
N LYS A 115 -39.92 12.93 22.11
CA LYS A 115 -40.99 13.85 22.55
C LYS A 115 -41.12 15.07 21.65
N TYR A 116 -40.01 15.66 21.19
CA TYR A 116 -40.03 16.77 20.25
C TYR A 116 -40.74 16.40 18.95
N ARG A 117 -40.43 15.23 18.38
CA ARG A 117 -40.99 14.75 17.11
C ARG A 117 -42.50 14.50 17.19
N TRP A 118 -42.99 13.94 18.29
CA TRP A 118 -44.41 13.59 18.42
C TRP A 118 -45.26 14.66 19.11
N GLU A 119 -44.71 15.37 20.08
CA GLU A 119 -45.44 16.34 20.90
C GLU A 119 -45.13 17.81 20.51
N LYS A 120 -44.31 18.04 19.47
CA LYS A 120 -43.88 19.38 18.99
C LYS A 120 -43.34 20.30 20.11
N LYS A 121 -42.64 19.72 21.08
CA LYS A 121 -42.02 20.44 22.21
C LYS A 121 -40.80 21.29 21.75
N LYS A 122 -39.94 21.72 22.69
CA LYS A 122 -38.69 22.41 22.34
C LYS A 122 -37.67 21.41 21.78
N LYS A 123 -36.98 21.75 20.69
CA LYS A 123 -35.90 20.92 20.13
C LYS A 123 -34.80 20.73 21.19
N PRO A 124 -34.42 19.49 21.53
CA PRO A 124 -33.38 19.25 22.53
C PRO A 124 -32.02 19.72 22.00
N PHE A 125 -31.18 20.18 22.91
CA PHE A 125 -29.81 20.62 22.61
C PHE A 125 -28.82 19.77 23.39
N PHE A 126 -27.85 19.18 22.68
CA PHE A 126 -26.77 18.45 23.31
C PHE A 126 -25.54 19.35 23.45
N LYS A 127 -25.10 19.58 24.69
CA LYS A 127 -23.93 20.43 24.95
C LYS A 127 -22.66 19.78 24.38
N LYS A 128 -21.91 20.52 23.57
CA LYS A 128 -20.59 20.11 23.08
C LYS A 128 -19.56 20.08 24.22
N PRO A 129 -18.47 19.30 24.10
CA PRO A 129 -17.42 19.27 25.11
C PRO A 129 -16.85 20.65 25.46
N TRP A 130 -16.66 21.51 24.45
CA TRP A 130 -16.33 22.93 24.57
C TRP A 130 -16.94 23.72 23.39
N GLU A 131 -16.86 25.05 23.42
CA GLU A 131 -17.61 25.92 22.48
C GLU A 131 -17.20 25.74 21.02
N THR A 132 -15.89 25.72 20.74
CA THR A 132 -15.30 25.58 19.40
C THR A 132 -15.08 24.14 18.96
N PHE A 133 -15.61 23.15 19.69
CA PHE A 133 -15.31 21.72 19.49
C PHE A 133 -15.41 21.26 18.03
N THR A 134 -16.46 21.66 17.32
CA THR A 134 -16.64 21.29 15.92
C THR A 134 -15.60 21.95 15.02
N GLN A 135 -15.32 23.23 15.23
CA GLN A 135 -14.34 24.01 14.46
C GLN A 135 -12.94 23.42 14.65
N ASP A 136 -12.59 23.07 15.89
CA ASP A 136 -11.30 22.49 16.22
C ASP A 136 -11.13 21.11 15.57
N MET A 137 -12.19 20.29 15.53
CA MET A 137 -12.13 19.00 14.82
C MET A 137 -11.91 19.17 13.30
N LEU A 138 -12.47 20.23 12.71
CA LEU A 138 -12.31 20.54 11.30
C LEU A 138 -10.93 21.12 10.97
N SER A 139 -10.28 21.84 11.90
CA SER A 139 -8.95 22.42 11.72
C SER A 139 -7.81 21.42 11.91
N LEU A 140 -8.05 20.27 12.56
CA LEU A 140 -7.03 19.21 12.77
C LEU A 140 -6.31 18.80 11.48
N LYS A 141 -6.96 18.94 10.32
CA LYS A 141 -6.35 18.60 9.04
C LYS A 141 -5.08 19.38 8.72
N ASP A 142 -5.00 20.60 9.21
CA ASP A 142 -3.89 21.50 8.95
C ASP A 142 -2.81 21.41 10.04
N GLU A 143 -3.05 20.65 11.11
CA GLU A 143 -2.21 20.66 12.33
C GLU A 143 -1.63 19.29 12.67
N VAL A 144 -2.26 18.20 12.25
CA VAL A 144 -1.88 16.83 12.62
C VAL A 144 -0.98 16.18 11.59
N LEU A 145 0.22 15.79 12.02
CA LEU A 145 1.12 14.92 11.26
C LEU A 145 0.74 13.45 11.47
N THR A 146 0.62 12.71 10.36
CA THR A 146 0.31 11.27 10.38
C THR A 146 1.59 10.48 10.19
N VAL A 147 2.00 9.77 11.23
CA VAL A 147 3.21 8.96 11.22
C VAL A 147 2.87 7.50 10.91
N HIS A 148 3.48 6.98 9.85
CA HIS A 148 3.32 5.58 9.45
C HIS A 148 4.48 4.75 9.97
N PHE A 149 4.29 4.05 11.10
CA PHE A 149 5.31 3.16 11.63
C PHE A 149 5.23 1.76 11.00
N ASN A 150 6.08 1.52 10.00
CA ASN A 150 6.16 0.23 9.32
C ASN A 150 7.62 -0.23 9.22
N PRO A 151 8.18 -0.88 10.27
CA PRO A 151 9.54 -1.37 10.23
C PRO A 151 9.72 -2.35 9.07
N SER A 152 10.86 -2.26 8.38
CA SER A 152 11.18 -3.21 7.32
C SER A 152 11.36 -4.60 7.90
N ASN A 153 10.48 -5.52 7.51
CA ASN A 153 10.59 -6.93 7.86
C ASN A 153 11.39 -7.72 6.82
N PHE A 154 12.01 -7.05 5.83
CA PHE A 154 12.64 -7.69 4.68
C PHE A 154 13.59 -8.82 5.10
N THR A 155 14.49 -8.54 6.05
CA THR A 155 15.53 -9.45 6.55
C THR A 155 15.08 -10.30 7.74
N LYS A 156 13.81 -10.22 8.15
CA LYS A 156 13.30 -10.96 9.31
C LYS A 156 13.23 -12.46 9.02
N LYS A 157 14.22 -13.19 9.54
CA LYS A 157 14.36 -14.64 9.34
C LYS A 157 13.26 -15.42 10.05
N ALA A 158 12.77 -16.46 9.37
CA ALA A 158 11.95 -17.49 10.01
C ALA A 158 12.85 -18.35 10.89
N HIS A 159 12.41 -18.65 12.11
CA HIS A 159 13.07 -19.62 12.97
C HIS A 159 12.03 -20.46 13.69
N LYS A 160 12.35 -21.74 13.91
CA LYS A 160 11.54 -22.67 14.71
C LYS A 160 12.45 -23.37 15.71
N LYS A 161 12.07 -23.37 16.99
CA LYS A 161 12.70 -24.22 18.00
C LYS A 161 12.25 -25.65 17.76
N VAL A 162 13.21 -26.54 17.53
CA VAL A 162 13.03 -27.97 17.34
C VAL A 162 13.59 -28.65 18.57
N PHE A 163 12.72 -29.36 19.29
CA PHE A 163 13.10 -30.13 20.46
C PHE A 163 13.53 -31.51 20.01
N THR A 164 14.74 -31.90 20.37
CA THR A 164 15.27 -33.24 20.09
C THR A 164 15.84 -33.82 21.39
N PRO A 165 16.06 -35.14 21.48
CA PRO A 165 16.72 -35.75 22.65
C PRO A 165 18.12 -35.17 22.93
N LYS A 166 18.79 -34.57 21.93
CA LYS A 166 20.11 -33.93 22.06
C LYS A 166 20.05 -32.46 22.48
N GLY A 167 18.85 -31.90 22.69
CA GLY A 167 18.64 -30.52 23.09
C GLY A 167 17.72 -29.71 22.16
N ILE A 168 17.68 -28.40 22.41
CA ILE A 168 16.84 -27.44 21.68
C ILE A 168 17.66 -26.84 20.55
N PHE A 169 17.26 -27.11 19.30
CA PHE A 169 17.89 -26.57 18.11
C PHE A 169 17.02 -25.48 17.48
N VAL A 170 17.64 -24.45 16.93
CA VAL A 170 16.93 -23.40 16.17
C VAL A 170 17.08 -23.68 14.68
N ALA A 171 16.04 -24.21 14.05
CA ALA A 171 15.98 -24.35 12.61
C ALA A 171 15.73 -22.97 11.99
N GLN A 172 16.70 -22.45 11.26
CA GLN A 172 16.65 -21.15 10.58
C GLN A 172 17.08 -21.31 9.11
N GLY A 173 16.41 -20.59 8.22
CA GLY A 173 16.74 -20.54 6.80
C GLY A 173 16.77 -19.13 6.25
N ASP A 174 17.28 -18.98 5.02
CA ASP A 174 17.21 -17.71 4.29
C ASP A 174 15.76 -17.39 3.92
N CYS A 175 15.33 -16.17 4.21
CA CYS A 175 13.97 -15.72 3.95
C CYS A 175 13.96 -14.23 3.64
N ALA A 176 13.20 -13.85 2.60
CA ALA A 176 12.83 -12.46 2.33
C ALA A 176 11.33 -12.31 2.54
N ARG A 177 10.89 -11.33 3.35
CA ARG A 177 9.46 -11.09 3.65
C ARG A 177 8.78 -10.16 2.65
N VAL A 178 9.05 -10.38 1.37
CA VAL A 178 8.45 -9.64 0.26
C VAL A 178 8.34 -10.54 -0.96
N LYS A 179 7.47 -10.18 -1.90
CA LYS A 179 7.45 -10.80 -3.22
C LYS A 179 8.69 -10.35 -4.01
N LEU A 180 9.41 -11.32 -4.58
CA LEU A 180 10.67 -11.07 -5.28
C LEU A 180 10.48 -10.74 -6.76
N HIS A 181 9.46 -11.33 -7.37
CA HIS A 181 9.09 -11.19 -8.77
C HIS A 181 7.63 -11.61 -8.96
N LYS A 182 7.06 -11.32 -10.12
CA LYS A 182 5.72 -11.81 -10.50
C LYS A 182 5.71 -13.33 -10.67
N GLU A 183 4.55 -13.93 -10.52
CA GLU A 183 4.37 -15.39 -10.58
C GLU A 183 4.52 -15.97 -12.00
N SER A 184 4.37 -15.12 -13.03
CA SER A 184 4.46 -15.54 -14.43
C SER A 184 5.90 -15.67 -14.90
N TYR A 185 6.23 -16.85 -15.42
CA TYR A 185 7.50 -17.13 -16.08
C TYR A 185 7.39 -16.93 -17.59
N PHE A 186 8.45 -16.39 -18.18
CA PHE A 186 8.58 -16.22 -19.63
C PHE A 186 9.56 -17.21 -20.21
N GLY A 187 9.22 -17.72 -21.40
CA GLY A 187 10.19 -18.32 -22.31
C GLY A 187 10.86 -17.25 -23.15
N ALA A 188 12.02 -17.55 -23.70
CA ALA A 188 12.71 -16.70 -24.65
C ALA A 188 12.84 -17.41 -26.00
N ILE A 189 12.60 -16.66 -27.08
CA ILE A 189 12.75 -17.10 -28.46
C ILE A 189 13.50 -16.04 -29.24
N GLU A 190 14.22 -16.45 -30.25
CA GLU A 190 14.90 -15.55 -31.17
C GLU A 190 14.04 -15.38 -32.42
N GLN A 191 13.83 -14.14 -32.83
CA GLN A 191 13.08 -13.80 -34.03
C GLN A 191 13.80 -12.68 -34.76
N LYS A 192 14.26 -12.95 -35.99
CA LYS A 192 15.00 -11.98 -36.82
C LYS A 192 16.23 -11.38 -36.11
N GLY A 193 16.96 -12.20 -35.34
CA GLY A 193 18.16 -11.78 -34.60
C GLY A 193 17.89 -11.10 -33.26
N GLU A 194 16.63 -10.84 -32.89
CA GLU A 194 16.26 -10.26 -31.60
C GLU A 194 15.68 -11.31 -30.65
N ILE A 195 16.09 -11.28 -29.38
CA ILE A 195 15.51 -12.11 -28.34
C ILE A 195 14.18 -11.49 -27.90
N LYS A 196 13.10 -12.23 -28.05
CA LYS A 196 11.76 -11.88 -27.59
C LYS A 196 11.27 -12.86 -26.53
N TYR A 197 10.51 -12.33 -25.59
CA TYR A 197 9.93 -13.12 -24.50
C TYR A 197 8.50 -13.52 -24.83
N VAL A 198 8.12 -14.71 -24.35
CA VAL A 198 6.82 -15.31 -24.62
C VAL A 198 6.23 -15.94 -23.37
N MET A 199 4.90 -15.93 -23.27
CA MET A 199 4.16 -16.65 -22.24
C MET A 199 3.10 -17.54 -22.87
N ARG A 200 2.76 -18.65 -22.21
CA ARG A 200 1.72 -19.56 -22.67
C ARG A 200 0.43 -19.27 -21.91
N LYS A 201 -0.64 -18.95 -22.63
CA LYS A 201 -1.99 -18.77 -22.06
C LYS A 201 -2.97 -19.77 -22.67
N GLU A 202 -3.99 -20.11 -21.90
CA GLU A 202 -5.17 -20.84 -22.39
C GLU A 202 -6.01 -19.93 -23.27
N LEU A 203 -6.67 -20.49 -24.29
CA LEU A 203 -7.54 -19.72 -25.19
C LEU A 203 -8.66 -19.01 -24.42
N SER A 204 -9.28 -19.69 -23.46
CA SER A 204 -10.34 -19.15 -22.60
C SER A 204 -9.91 -17.93 -21.77
N ALA A 205 -8.61 -17.78 -21.50
CA ALA A 205 -8.04 -16.70 -20.70
C ALA A 205 -7.48 -15.54 -21.56
N LEU A 206 -7.61 -15.62 -22.89
CA LEU A 206 -7.17 -14.55 -23.78
C LEU A 206 -8.10 -13.34 -23.69
N LYS A 207 -7.54 -12.17 -23.97
CA LYS A 207 -8.30 -10.97 -24.32
C LYS A 207 -8.29 -10.78 -25.84
N ILE A 208 -9.21 -9.96 -26.36
CA ILE A 208 -9.29 -9.65 -27.81
C ILE A 208 -7.95 -9.10 -28.32
N GLU A 209 -7.32 -8.24 -27.52
CA GLU A 209 -6.01 -7.64 -27.80
C GLU A 209 -4.87 -8.68 -27.88
N ASP A 210 -4.97 -9.78 -27.11
CA ASP A 210 -3.93 -10.80 -27.05
C ASP A 210 -3.80 -11.57 -28.38
N ILE A 211 -4.86 -11.68 -29.18
CA ILE A 211 -4.84 -12.45 -30.45
C ILE A 211 -3.77 -11.90 -31.41
N LYS A 212 -3.54 -10.58 -31.41
CA LYS A 212 -2.51 -9.95 -32.24
C LYS A 212 -1.10 -10.41 -31.87
N ASN A 213 -0.90 -10.80 -30.61
CA ASN A 213 0.39 -11.18 -30.04
C ASN A 213 0.68 -12.68 -30.12
N ILE A 214 -0.18 -13.48 -30.74
CA ILE A 214 0.08 -14.91 -30.96
C ILE A 214 1.35 -15.07 -31.83
N VAL A 215 2.27 -15.91 -31.35
CA VAL A 215 3.60 -16.10 -31.95
C VAL A 215 3.53 -16.87 -33.28
N ASP A 216 2.72 -17.93 -33.31
CA ASP A 216 2.58 -18.81 -34.47
C ASP A 216 1.55 -18.21 -35.45
N ALA A 217 1.99 -17.92 -36.68
CA ALA A 217 1.16 -17.26 -37.69
C ALA A 217 -0.05 -18.10 -38.12
N VAL A 218 0.13 -19.42 -38.28
CA VAL A 218 -0.95 -20.32 -38.71
C VAL A 218 -2.01 -20.46 -37.61
N VAL A 219 -1.56 -20.63 -36.37
CA VAL A 219 -2.45 -20.65 -35.21
C VAL A 219 -3.20 -19.32 -35.08
N LYS A 220 -2.51 -18.20 -35.29
CA LYS A 220 -3.11 -16.87 -35.23
C LYS A 220 -4.21 -16.69 -36.27
N GLU A 221 -3.97 -17.10 -37.52
CA GLU A 221 -4.96 -17.02 -38.60
C GLU A 221 -6.19 -17.87 -38.31
N LYS A 222 -6.01 -19.12 -37.86
CA LYS A 222 -7.13 -20.00 -37.49
C LYS A 222 -7.97 -19.41 -36.36
N VAL A 223 -7.33 -18.91 -35.30
CA VAL A 223 -8.02 -18.25 -34.18
C VAL A 223 -8.78 -17.02 -34.67
N LEU A 224 -8.17 -16.18 -35.54
CA LEU A 224 -8.83 -15.02 -36.12
C LEU A 224 -10.03 -15.41 -37.00
N ALA A 225 -9.94 -16.48 -37.78
CA ALA A 225 -11.04 -16.95 -38.63
C ALA A 225 -12.25 -17.38 -37.81
N VAL A 226 -12.04 -18.16 -36.73
CA VAL A 226 -13.12 -18.58 -35.82
C VAL A 226 -13.73 -17.36 -35.11
N VAL A 227 -12.90 -16.42 -34.64
CA VAL A 227 -13.37 -15.20 -33.97
C VAL A 227 -14.17 -14.31 -34.92
N LYS A 228 -13.79 -14.20 -36.19
CA LYS A 228 -14.56 -13.49 -37.22
C LYS A 228 -15.91 -14.15 -37.49
N LYS A 229 -15.98 -15.48 -37.46
CA LYS A 229 -17.21 -16.25 -37.78
C LYS A 229 -18.22 -16.27 -36.63
N LYS A 230 -17.77 -16.43 -35.38
CA LYS A 230 -18.64 -16.66 -34.21
C LYS A 230 -18.62 -15.54 -33.16
N GLY A 231 -17.74 -14.55 -33.33
CA GLY A 231 -17.46 -13.56 -32.30
C GLY A 231 -16.58 -14.11 -31.17
N PHE A 232 -15.89 -13.22 -30.45
CA PHE A 232 -14.84 -13.59 -29.49
C PHE A 232 -15.34 -14.49 -28.36
N LYS A 233 -16.51 -14.18 -27.76
CA LYS A 233 -17.03 -14.92 -26.60
C LYS A 233 -17.37 -16.37 -26.95
N GLN A 234 -18.05 -16.60 -28.07
CA GLN A 234 -18.41 -17.96 -28.51
C GLN A 234 -17.17 -18.72 -28.99
N ALA A 235 -16.27 -18.06 -29.74
CA ALA A 235 -15.05 -18.68 -30.23
C ALA A 235 -14.11 -19.18 -29.11
N MET A 236 -14.08 -18.52 -27.96
CA MET A 236 -13.26 -18.94 -26.81
C MET A 236 -13.96 -19.99 -25.91
N ALA A 237 -15.28 -20.17 -26.05
CA ALA A 237 -16.05 -21.19 -25.33
C ALA A 237 -16.04 -22.55 -26.07
N GLU A 238 -15.94 -22.51 -27.39
CA GLU A 238 -15.95 -23.70 -28.24
C GLU A 238 -14.54 -24.22 -28.57
N PRO A 239 -14.39 -25.52 -28.89
CA PRO A 239 -13.09 -26.08 -29.28
C PRO A 239 -12.61 -25.50 -30.62
N ILE A 240 -11.40 -24.93 -30.61
CA ILE A 240 -10.69 -24.50 -31.83
C ILE A 240 -9.72 -25.60 -32.24
N TYR A 241 -9.78 -26.01 -33.51
CA TYR A 241 -8.95 -27.07 -34.06
C TYR A 241 -7.80 -26.53 -34.91
N MET A 242 -6.61 -27.10 -34.73
CA MET A 242 -5.48 -26.94 -35.65
C MET A 242 -5.74 -27.74 -36.92
N ASN A 243 -6.27 -28.95 -36.79
CA ASN A 243 -6.72 -29.79 -37.89
C ASN A 243 -8.00 -30.49 -37.44
N GLU A 244 -9.11 -30.23 -38.14
CA GLU A 244 -10.43 -30.76 -37.80
C GLU A 244 -10.52 -32.26 -38.11
N ASP A 245 -10.02 -32.70 -39.26
CA ASP A 245 -10.02 -34.11 -39.69
C ASP A 245 -9.28 -35.02 -38.69
N LYS A 246 -8.17 -34.51 -38.14
CA LYS A 246 -7.36 -35.20 -37.12
C LYS A 246 -7.77 -34.90 -35.68
N ARG A 247 -8.82 -34.08 -35.48
CA ARG A 247 -9.32 -33.62 -34.16
C ARG A 247 -8.22 -33.06 -33.25
N ILE A 248 -7.24 -32.34 -33.80
CA ILE A 248 -6.13 -31.76 -33.04
C ILE A 248 -6.58 -30.41 -32.48
N LEU A 249 -6.84 -30.34 -31.17
CA LEU A 249 -7.29 -29.13 -30.49
C LEU A 249 -6.15 -28.17 -30.15
N ILE A 250 -6.42 -26.88 -30.31
CA ILE A 250 -5.59 -25.79 -29.78
C ILE A 250 -6.12 -25.46 -28.40
N LYS A 251 -5.42 -25.87 -27.33
CA LYS A 251 -5.81 -25.54 -25.95
C LYS A 251 -5.11 -24.29 -25.42
N LYS A 252 -3.84 -24.13 -25.80
CA LYS A 252 -2.96 -23.08 -25.28
C LYS A 252 -2.11 -22.52 -26.40
N VAL A 253 -1.97 -21.20 -26.43
CA VAL A 253 -1.15 -20.48 -27.41
C VAL A 253 0.00 -19.75 -26.72
N ARG A 254 1.10 -19.55 -27.46
CA ARG A 254 2.21 -18.69 -27.02
C ARG A 254 1.94 -17.26 -27.50
N LEU A 255 2.09 -16.32 -26.59
CA LEU A 255 1.93 -14.89 -26.83
C LEU A 255 3.27 -14.19 -26.62
N PHE A 256 3.59 -13.23 -27.48
CA PHE A 256 4.64 -12.25 -27.20
C PHE A 256 4.25 -11.40 -25.99
N VAL A 257 5.21 -11.15 -25.11
CA VAL A 257 5.07 -10.20 -24.02
C VAL A 257 5.82 -8.91 -24.36
N SER A 258 5.32 -7.77 -23.87
CA SER A 258 5.93 -6.45 -24.09
C SER A 258 7.20 -6.22 -23.27
N GLN A 259 7.55 -7.14 -22.37
CA GLN A 259 8.72 -7.03 -21.52
C GLN A 259 10.02 -7.14 -22.36
N THR A 260 10.94 -6.20 -22.17
CA THR A 260 12.22 -6.15 -22.90
C THR A 260 13.41 -6.59 -22.05
N ASN A 261 13.34 -6.41 -20.73
CA ASN A 261 14.44 -6.75 -19.82
C ASN A 261 13.92 -7.45 -18.54
N PRO A 262 13.48 -8.72 -18.63
CA PRO A 262 13.01 -9.47 -17.47
C PRO A 262 14.15 -9.85 -16.52
N LEU A 263 13.79 -10.13 -15.27
CA LEU A 263 14.73 -10.61 -14.27
C LEU A 263 15.07 -12.08 -14.50
N ILE A 264 16.35 -12.44 -14.26
CA ILE A 264 16.82 -13.83 -14.31
C ILE A 264 16.80 -14.42 -12.90
N VAL A 265 16.01 -15.49 -12.73
CA VAL A 265 15.87 -16.17 -11.43
C VAL A 265 16.99 -17.20 -11.24
N LYS A 266 17.07 -18.15 -12.17
CA LYS A 266 18.04 -19.26 -12.16
C LYS A 266 18.13 -19.89 -13.56
N LYS A 267 19.14 -20.74 -13.76
CA LYS A 267 19.24 -21.58 -14.96
C LYS A 267 18.25 -22.76 -14.92
N HIS A 268 17.87 -23.24 -16.10
CA HIS A 268 17.16 -24.51 -16.27
C HIS A 268 18.03 -25.67 -15.80
N ARG A 269 17.41 -26.75 -15.31
CA ARG A 269 18.13 -27.99 -14.96
C ARG A 269 18.78 -28.57 -16.21
N ASP A 270 18.00 -28.69 -17.28
CA ASP A 270 18.43 -29.25 -18.56
C ASP A 270 18.70 -28.06 -19.50
N LEU A 271 19.99 -27.81 -19.79
CA LEU A 271 20.42 -26.65 -20.56
C LEU A 271 20.17 -26.87 -22.06
N SER A 272 19.63 -25.85 -22.72
CA SER A 272 19.56 -25.81 -24.18
C SER A 272 20.90 -25.43 -24.77
N SER A 273 21.17 -25.91 -26.00
CA SER A 273 22.28 -25.40 -26.83
C SER A 273 22.19 -23.89 -27.09
N LYS A 274 20.99 -23.31 -27.00
CA LYS A 274 20.77 -21.87 -27.19
C LYS A 274 20.83 -21.14 -25.85
N GLU A 275 21.80 -20.23 -25.71
CA GLU A 275 22.04 -19.50 -24.45
C GLU A 275 20.80 -18.76 -23.93
N TYR A 276 20.06 -18.08 -24.83
CA TYR A 276 18.85 -17.36 -24.47
C TYR A 276 17.74 -18.26 -23.90
N LYS A 277 17.80 -19.59 -24.05
CA LYS A 277 16.82 -20.53 -23.49
C LYS A 277 17.26 -21.17 -22.17
N GLN A 278 18.41 -20.80 -21.64
CA GLN A 278 18.99 -21.45 -20.47
C GLN A 278 18.46 -20.91 -19.14
N ASN A 279 17.72 -19.79 -19.14
CA ASN A 279 17.30 -19.09 -17.93
C ASN A 279 15.78 -19.03 -17.76
N TYR A 280 15.35 -19.03 -16.50
CA TYR A 280 13.99 -18.63 -16.12
C TYR A 280 13.89 -17.12 -16.02
N TYR A 281 13.03 -16.53 -16.87
CA TYR A 281 12.77 -15.11 -16.92
C TYR A 281 11.44 -14.77 -16.24
N VAL A 282 11.42 -13.68 -15.47
CA VAL A 282 10.24 -13.21 -14.74
C VAL A 282 10.16 -11.68 -14.75
N ASP A 283 8.96 -11.16 -14.52
CA ASP A 283 8.77 -9.72 -14.31
C ASP A 283 9.15 -9.29 -12.90
N ASN A 284 9.66 -8.07 -12.77
CA ASN A 284 9.87 -7.45 -11.47
C ASN A 284 8.50 -7.17 -10.79
N GLU A 285 8.40 -7.47 -9.51
CA GLU A 285 7.22 -7.13 -8.68
C GLU A 285 7.43 -5.81 -7.94
N GLY A 286 8.64 -5.57 -7.42
CA GLY A 286 8.90 -4.41 -6.58
C GLY A 286 10.38 -4.17 -6.31
N ASN A 287 10.66 -2.94 -5.91
CA ASN A 287 12.00 -2.47 -5.60
C ASN A 287 12.12 -2.12 -4.13
N LEU A 288 13.22 -2.52 -3.51
CA LEU A 288 13.46 -2.31 -2.08
C LEU A 288 13.83 -0.85 -1.81
N MET A 289 14.72 -0.31 -2.64
CA MET A 289 15.28 1.03 -2.45
C MET A 289 15.79 1.65 -3.75
N ILE A 290 15.98 2.96 -3.71
CA ILE A 290 16.65 3.76 -4.73
C ILE A 290 17.75 4.59 -4.09
N ALA A 291 18.96 4.48 -4.63
CA ALA A 291 20.10 5.32 -4.30
C ALA A 291 20.12 6.52 -5.25
N MET A 292 20.32 7.72 -4.72
CA MET A 292 20.51 8.93 -5.50
C MET A 292 21.91 9.47 -5.26
N TYR A 293 22.61 9.74 -6.35
CA TYR A 293 23.96 10.30 -6.39
C TYR A 293 23.89 11.70 -6.99
N GLU A 294 24.72 12.61 -6.49
CA GLU A 294 24.74 13.99 -6.95
C GLU A 294 26.18 14.46 -7.20
N GLY A 295 26.41 15.07 -8.34
CA GLY A 295 27.70 15.65 -8.70
C GLY A 295 27.54 16.89 -9.56
N VAL A 296 28.64 17.54 -9.87
CA VAL A 296 28.67 18.76 -10.68
C VAL A 296 29.26 18.42 -12.05
N LYS A 297 28.55 18.77 -13.12
CA LYS A 297 29.08 18.65 -14.48
C LYS A 297 30.17 19.68 -14.74
N LYS A 298 30.97 19.48 -15.79
CA LYS A 298 32.00 20.43 -16.24
C LYS A 298 31.46 21.86 -16.47
N ASN A 299 30.16 22.02 -16.70
CA ASN A 299 29.46 23.30 -16.90
C ASN A 299 28.89 23.91 -15.61
N GLY A 300 29.24 23.40 -14.43
CA GLY A 300 28.76 23.90 -13.13
C GLY A 300 27.33 23.50 -12.75
N LYS A 301 26.59 22.82 -13.63
CA LYS A 301 25.22 22.37 -13.32
C LYS A 301 25.24 21.08 -12.50
N ILE A 302 24.33 20.99 -11.52
CA ILE A 302 24.10 19.78 -10.74
C ILE A 302 23.54 18.70 -11.67
N ASP A 303 24.15 17.52 -11.63
CA ASP A 303 23.66 16.31 -12.28
C ASP A 303 23.42 15.21 -11.24
N ARG A 304 22.43 14.37 -11.53
CA ARG A 304 22.02 13.30 -10.63
C ARG A 304 22.02 11.97 -11.34
N GLU A 305 22.50 10.95 -10.64
CA GLU A 305 22.39 9.55 -11.05
C GLU A 305 21.60 8.75 -10.03
N ILE A 306 21.00 7.65 -10.48
CA ILE A 306 20.17 6.81 -9.63
C ILE A 306 20.52 5.35 -9.87
N THR A 307 20.43 4.56 -8.80
CA THR A 307 20.52 3.10 -8.87
C THR A 307 19.34 2.51 -8.11
N VAL A 308 18.55 1.68 -8.77
CA VAL A 308 17.39 1.01 -8.18
C VAL A 308 17.77 -0.42 -7.85
N VAL A 309 17.50 -0.86 -6.62
CA VAL A 309 17.74 -2.23 -6.18
C VAL A 309 16.41 -2.96 -6.08
N ASN A 310 16.23 -4.00 -6.90
CA ASN A 310 15.01 -4.80 -6.85
C ASN A 310 15.00 -5.78 -5.66
N ASN A 311 13.81 -6.28 -5.34
CA ASN A 311 13.65 -7.20 -4.20
C ASN A 311 14.46 -8.50 -4.35
N LEU A 312 14.61 -9.01 -5.59
CA LEU A 312 15.36 -10.24 -5.86
C LEU A 312 16.87 -10.07 -5.63
N GLU A 313 17.45 -8.97 -6.09
CA GLU A 313 18.85 -8.59 -5.85
C GLU A 313 19.12 -8.39 -4.36
N ALA A 314 18.27 -7.63 -3.68
CA ALA A 314 18.37 -7.45 -2.24
C ALA A 314 18.28 -8.79 -1.49
N ALA A 315 17.38 -9.69 -1.89
CA ALA A 315 17.23 -11.00 -1.25
C ALA A 315 18.47 -11.88 -1.47
N LYS A 316 19.11 -11.80 -2.66
CA LYS A 316 20.39 -12.48 -2.93
C LYS A 316 21.53 -11.89 -2.11
N PHE A 317 21.51 -10.58 -1.85
CA PHE A 317 22.49 -9.90 -1.02
C PHE A 317 22.40 -10.33 0.45
N PHE A 318 21.20 -10.34 1.04
CA PHE A 318 20.99 -10.65 2.47
C PHE A 318 21.02 -12.15 2.83
N ARG A 319 21.40 -13.03 1.91
CA ARG A 319 21.55 -14.47 2.19
C ARG A 319 22.62 -14.72 3.25
N GLN A 320 22.42 -15.74 4.08
CA GLN A 320 23.36 -16.12 5.13
C GLN A 320 24.72 -16.52 4.56
N SER A 321 24.76 -17.14 3.39
CA SER A 321 26.01 -17.45 2.68
C SER A 321 26.83 -16.23 2.27
N GLN A 322 26.23 -15.03 2.30
CA GLN A 322 26.89 -13.77 1.98
C GLN A 322 27.30 -12.97 3.23
N LYS A 323 27.00 -13.47 4.44
CA LYS A 323 27.21 -12.74 5.70
C LYS A 323 28.67 -12.37 5.97
N ASN A 324 29.62 -13.21 5.55
CA ASN A 324 31.05 -12.99 5.79
C ASN A 324 31.74 -12.22 4.65
N ASN A 325 30.98 -11.75 3.66
CA ASN A 325 31.54 -10.99 2.55
C ASN A 325 31.61 -9.50 2.94
N ALA A 326 32.67 -9.12 3.65
CA ALA A 326 32.87 -7.78 4.20
C ALA A 326 32.95 -6.68 3.13
N GLU A 327 33.33 -7.02 1.90
CA GLU A 327 33.42 -6.08 0.77
C GLU A 327 32.06 -5.83 0.10
N LYS A 328 31.04 -6.63 0.41
CA LYS A 328 29.75 -6.56 -0.28
C LYS A 328 28.91 -5.42 0.27
N GLN A 329 28.83 -4.34 -0.49
CA GLN A 329 27.84 -3.29 -0.28
C GLN A 329 26.64 -3.51 -1.20
N LEU A 330 25.43 -3.30 -0.67
CA LEU A 330 24.21 -3.41 -1.49
C LEU A 330 24.12 -2.30 -2.53
N ILE A 331 24.70 -1.15 -2.20
CA ILE A 331 24.80 0.05 -3.04
C ILE A 331 26.23 0.58 -2.89
N SER A 332 26.85 0.95 -4.00
CA SER A 332 28.17 1.61 -4.01
C SER A 332 28.09 3.05 -3.50
N HIS A 333 29.12 3.53 -2.81
CA HIS A 333 29.25 4.94 -2.44
C HIS A 333 29.40 5.89 -3.65
N LEU A 334 29.84 5.37 -4.80
CA LEU A 334 30.00 6.12 -6.05
C LEU A 334 29.05 5.60 -7.12
N SER A 335 28.52 6.51 -7.94
CA SER A 335 27.59 6.17 -9.02
C SER A 335 28.30 5.35 -10.13
N PRO A 336 27.63 4.36 -10.75
CA PRO A 336 28.27 3.49 -11.74
C PRO A 336 28.83 4.18 -12.99
N LYS A 337 28.23 5.31 -13.41
CA LYS A 337 28.58 5.93 -14.70
C LYS A 337 29.54 7.11 -14.55
N ASN A 338 29.25 8.07 -13.68
CA ASN A 338 30.09 9.27 -13.52
C ASN A 338 30.86 9.34 -12.20
N GLY A 339 30.83 8.31 -11.36
CA GLY A 339 31.51 8.31 -10.06
C GLY A 339 31.03 9.38 -9.07
N TYR A 340 29.79 9.85 -9.17
CA TYR A 340 29.22 10.82 -8.24
C TYR A 340 29.01 10.24 -6.84
N PRO A 341 29.24 11.02 -5.77
CA PRO A 341 29.03 10.57 -4.40
C PRO A 341 27.54 10.32 -4.10
N LEU A 342 27.29 9.33 -3.24
CA LEU A 342 25.96 9.00 -2.74
C LEU A 342 25.41 10.17 -1.93
N LYS A 343 24.26 10.70 -2.34
CA LYS A 343 23.55 11.77 -1.65
C LYS A 343 22.55 11.24 -0.64
N THR A 344 21.69 10.30 -1.06
CA THR A 344 20.68 9.72 -0.17
C THR A 344 20.17 8.38 -0.70
N VAL A 345 19.54 7.61 0.18
CA VAL A 345 18.87 6.35 -0.14
C VAL A 345 17.43 6.43 0.35
N LEU A 346 16.48 6.14 -0.54
CA LEU A 346 15.06 6.06 -0.21
C LEU A 346 14.61 4.62 -0.25
N THR A 347 13.89 4.21 0.80
CA THR A 347 13.26 2.90 0.91
C THR A 347 11.74 3.04 0.84
N GLN A 348 11.05 1.97 0.45
CA GLN A 348 9.59 1.94 0.55
C GLN A 348 9.13 2.16 1.99
N LYS A 349 8.01 2.88 2.13
CA LYS A 349 7.36 3.28 3.38
C LYS A 349 8.09 4.35 4.20
N GLN A 350 9.24 4.84 3.73
CA GLN A 350 9.98 5.91 4.38
C GLN A 350 9.25 7.24 4.25
N LEU A 351 9.24 8.01 5.33
CA LEU A 351 8.71 9.37 5.36
C LEU A 351 9.76 10.35 4.85
N VAL A 352 9.32 11.36 4.12
CA VAL A 352 10.16 12.41 3.55
C VAL A 352 9.49 13.77 3.67
N LEU A 353 10.29 14.81 3.85
CA LEU A 353 9.84 16.21 3.77
C LEU A 353 10.22 16.78 2.41
N MET A 354 9.24 17.26 1.66
CA MET A 354 9.46 17.86 0.35
C MET A 354 9.81 19.35 0.45
N TYR A 355 10.71 19.80 -0.43
CA TYR A 355 11.08 21.21 -0.55
C TYR A 355 11.12 21.67 -2.01
N GLU A 356 10.88 22.96 -2.23
CA GLU A 356 10.81 23.59 -3.54
C GLU A 356 12.20 23.90 -4.06
N ASP A 357 12.96 24.71 -3.32
CA ASP A 357 14.27 25.18 -3.77
C ASP A 357 15.38 24.69 -2.86
N SER A 358 15.22 24.87 -1.54
CA SER A 358 16.24 24.55 -0.56
C SER A 358 15.64 23.97 0.71
N PRO A 359 16.32 23.01 1.37
CA PRO A 359 15.91 22.55 2.70
C PRO A 359 15.75 23.65 3.75
N LYS A 360 16.41 24.80 3.57
CA LYS A 360 16.35 25.95 4.49
C LYS A 360 14.95 26.57 4.62
N GLU A 361 14.05 26.33 3.67
CA GLU A 361 12.68 26.82 3.72
C GLU A 361 11.79 26.05 4.72
N ILE A 362 12.25 24.89 5.20
CA ILE A 362 11.51 24.03 6.12
C ILE A 362 11.60 24.62 7.54
N LYS A 363 10.50 25.20 8.00
CA LYS A 363 10.36 25.76 9.36
C LYS A 363 9.72 24.73 10.29
N LEU A 364 10.52 23.99 11.06
CA LEU A 364 10.05 22.90 11.93
C LEU A 364 8.98 23.32 12.96
N ARG A 365 8.99 24.59 13.40
CA ARG A 365 8.00 25.12 14.36
C ARG A 365 6.65 25.44 13.72
N ASP A 366 6.57 25.50 12.39
CA ASP A 366 5.34 25.77 11.66
C ASP A 366 4.69 24.44 11.24
N THR A 367 3.82 23.92 12.09
CA THR A 367 3.12 22.64 11.87
C THR A 367 2.28 22.65 10.60
N LYS A 368 1.61 23.78 10.29
CA LYS A 368 0.82 23.93 9.06
C LYS A 368 1.68 23.80 7.81
N ASN A 369 2.88 24.37 7.85
CA ASN A 369 3.86 24.18 6.78
C ASN A 369 4.35 22.73 6.70
N MET A 370 4.62 22.08 7.84
CA MET A 370 5.12 20.70 7.89
C MET A 370 4.09 19.69 7.37
N VAL A 371 2.82 19.85 7.73
CA VAL A 371 1.72 19.02 7.24
C VAL A 371 1.72 19.01 5.72
N LYS A 372 1.79 20.17 5.07
CA LYS A 372 1.80 20.30 3.60
C LYS A 372 3.01 19.66 2.91
N ARG A 373 4.09 19.35 3.65
CA ARG A 373 5.38 18.87 3.11
C ARG A 373 5.67 17.40 3.38
N LEU A 374 4.94 16.74 4.27
CA LEU A 374 5.23 15.36 4.67
C LEU A 374 4.59 14.35 3.70
N TYR A 375 5.42 13.50 3.10
CA TYR A 375 5.00 12.45 2.17
C TYR A 375 5.64 11.12 2.55
N GLN A 376 5.04 10.02 2.08
CA GLN A 376 5.56 8.67 2.22
C GLN A 376 5.95 8.10 0.85
N VAL A 377 7.12 7.49 0.76
CA VAL A 377 7.53 6.70 -0.40
C VAL A 377 6.65 5.44 -0.48
N VAL A 378 5.74 5.36 -1.44
CA VAL A 378 4.84 4.20 -1.60
C VAL A 378 5.34 3.20 -2.63
N GLU A 379 6.00 3.68 -3.68
CA GLU A 379 6.49 2.81 -4.76
C GLU A 379 7.75 3.41 -5.39
N ILE A 380 8.66 2.54 -5.80
CA ILE A 380 9.86 2.88 -6.55
C ILE A 380 9.75 2.09 -7.84
N GLU A 381 9.70 2.78 -8.98
CA GLU A 381 9.59 2.18 -10.30
C GLU A 381 10.97 1.75 -10.82
N LYS A 382 10.98 0.81 -11.79
CA LYS A 382 12.22 0.26 -12.37
C LYS A 382 13.08 1.32 -13.07
N ASP A 383 12.45 2.35 -13.62
CA ASP A 383 13.11 3.49 -14.27
C ASP A 383 13.60 4.55 -13.27
N GLY A 384 13.40 4.30 -11.97
CA GLY A 384 13.81 5.17 -10.88
C GLY A 384 12.88 6.36 -10.64
N ARG A 385 11.65 6.35 -11.17
CA ARG A 385 10.59 7.24 -10.69
C ARG A 385 10.08 6.79 -9.33
N VAL A 386 9.83 7.75 -8.44
CA VAL A 386 9.39 7.51 -7.06
C VAL A 386 7.99 8.06 -6.89
N LYS A 387 7.08 7.22 -6.37
CA LYS A 387 5.74 7.64 -5.98
C LYS A 387 5.72 8.04 -4.51
N LEU A 388 5.30 9.27 -4.25
CA LEU A 388 5.25 9.91 -2.95
C LEU A 388 3.80 10.23 -2.63
N LYS A 389 3.25 9.57 -1.62
CA LYS A 389 1.85 9.74 -1.20
C LYS A 389 1.77 10.70 -0.03
N PHE A 390 0.80 11.61 -0.05
CA PHE A 390 0.58 12.54 1.06
C PHE A 390 0.32 11.77 2.36
N HIS A 391 0.93 12.19 3.46
CA HIS A 391 0.94 11.40 4.70
C HIS A 391 -0.46 11.14 5.28
N GLN A 392 -1.41 12.06 5.06
CA GLN A 392 -2.79 11.90 5.51
C GLN A 392 -3.68 11.17 4.49
N GLU A 393 -3.22 10.94 3.26
CA GLU A 393 -4.06 10.30 2.23
C GLU A 393 -4.30 8.82 2.55
N ALA A 394 -5.56 8.44 2.72
CA ALA A 394 -5.98 7.10 3.15
C ALA A 394 -6.52 6.24 2.00
N ARG A 395 -6.86 6.82 0.83
CA ARG A 395 -7.31 6.03 -0.32
C ARG A 395 -6.17 5.15 -0.85
N SER A 396 -6.49 3.91 -1.21
CA SER A 396 -5.53 2.97 -1.79
C SER A 396 -5.42 3.07 -3.31
N GLU A 397 -6.49 3.50 -3.98
CA GLU A 397 -6.63 3.51 -5.44
C GLU A 397 -7.32 4.81 -5.91
N GLY A 398 -7.36 5.04 -7.22
CA GLY A 398 -8.03 6.20 -7.81
C GLY A 398 -7.28 7.53 -7.65
N LEU A 399 -6.01 7.50 -7.27
CA LEU A 399 -5.20 8.71 -7.10
C LEU A 399 -4.57 9.15 -8.42
N ASN A 400 -4.77 10.42 -8.77
CA ASN A 400 -4.09 11.06 -9.89
C ASN A 400 -2.62 11.28 -9.54
N LYS A 401 -1.74 11.01 -10.51
CA LYS A 401 -0.28 11.10 -10.33
C LYS A 401 0.18 12.46 -10.85
N ASN A 402 0.66 13.32 -9.95
CA ASN A 402 1.28 14.58 -10.35
C ASN A 402 2.79 14.38 -10.62
N SER A 403 3.26 14.75 -11.81
CA SER A 403 4.68 14.67 -12.19
C SER A 403 5.41 16.02 -12.21
N ALA A 404 4.72 17.12 -11.91
CA ALA A 404 5.31 18.44 -11.78
C ALA A 404 6.31 18.51 -10.61
N ALA A 405 7.13 19.56 -10.57
CA ALA A 405 7.94 19.83 -9.40
C ALA A 405 7.03 20.13 -8.19
N PHE A 406 7.50 19.77 -7.00
CA PHE A 406 6.80 20.08 -5.75
C PHE A 406 6.66 21.60 -5.61
N LYS A 407 5.46 22.03 -5.21
CA LYS A 407 5.14 23.40 -4.81
C LYS A 407 4.20 23.34 -3.64
N ILE A 408 4.40 24.20 -2.66
CA ILE A 408 3.46 24.30 -1.54
C ILE A 408 2.12 24.87 -2.05
N GLN A 409 1.03 24.22 -1.68
CA GLN A 409 -0.33 24.61 -2.04
C GLN A 409 -1.24 24.50 -0.82
N ASP A 410 -2.40 25.13 -0.87
CA ASP A 410 -3.37 25.04 0.22
C ASP A 410 -3.98 23.65 0.34
N THR A 411 -4.22 22.99 -0.80
CA THR A 411 -4.59 21.58 -0.83
C THR A 411 -3.38 20.76 -1.28
N PRO A 412 -2.79 19.94 -0.41
CA PRO A 412 -1.68 19.07 -0.78
C PRO A 412 -2.09 18.08 -1.87
N GLU A 413 -1.18 17.82 -2.80
CA GLU A 413 -1.38 16.80 -3.82
C GLU A 413 -1.37 15.40 -3.20
N SER A 414 -2.39 14.59 -3.51
CA SER A 414 -2.50 13.24 -2.92
C SER A 414 -1.31 12.33 -3.27
N LEU A 415 -0.78 12.45 -4.48
CA LEU A 415 0.24 11.55 -5.01
C LEU A 415 1.14 12.22 -6.05
N TYR A 416 2.42 12.36 -5.71
CA TYR A 416 3.46 12.74 -6.66
C TYR A 416 4.12 11.50 -7.28
N ARG A 417 4.54 11.61 -8.54
CA ARG A 417 5.39 10.66 -9.27
C ARG A 417 6.60 11.41 -9.83
N HIS A 418 7.67 11.47 -9.04
CA HIS A 418 8.85 12.27 -9.33
C HIS A 418 9.96 11.46 -9.98
N THR A 419 10.62 12.07 -10.97
CA THR A 419 11.92 11.64 -11.47
C THR A 419 13.04 12.15 -10.55
N LYS A 420 14.27 11.69 -10.79
CA LYS A 420 15.47 12.16 -10.07
C LYS A 420 15.66 13.69 -10.06
N SER A 421 15.18 14.40 -11.08
CA SER A 421 15.27 15.87 -11.15
C SER A 421 14.31 16.58 -10.20
N ASN A 422 13.10 16.03 -10.05
CA ASN A 422 12.04 16.63 -9.21
C ASN A 422 12.07 16.10 -7.77
N LEU A 423 12.92 15.11 -7.48
CA LEU A 423 13.05 14.50 -6.16
C LEU A 423 13.92 15.40 -5.26
N LYS A 424 13.28 16.40 -4.64
CA LYS A 424 13.87 17.33 -3.66
C LYS A 424 13.27 17.03 -2.29
N VAL A 425 13.98 16.22 -1.50
CA VAL A 425 13.46 15.68 -0.24
C VAL A 425 14.52 15.64 0.86
N LEU A 426 14.09 15.87 2.10
CA LEU A 426 14.77 15.40 3.30
C LEU A 426 14.15 14.06 3.73
N VAL A 427 14.96 13.20 4.34
CA VAL A 427 14.63 11.78 4.53
C VAL A 427 14.61 11.42 6.02
N ASN A 428 13.49 10.84 6.46
CA ASN A 428 13.35 10.39 7.84
C ASN A 428 14.37 9.27 8.16
N GLY A 429 15.07 9.42 9.28
CA GLY A 429 16.17 8.56 9.73
C GLY A 429 17.55 8.94 9.16
N VAL A 430 17.63 9.90 8.24
CA VAL A 430 18.89 10.39 7.65
C VAL A 430 19.07 11.88 7.93
N ASP A 431 18.12 12.71 7.49
CA ASP A 431 18.18 14.17 7.63
C ASP A 431 17.35 14.68 8.81
N PHE A 432 16.30 13.94 9.20
CA PHE A 432 15.44 14.27 10.34
C PHE A 432 14.89 13.00 10.99
N LYS A 433 14.35 13.12 12.20
CA LYS A 433 13.56 12.08 12.88
C LYS A 433 12.19 12.62 13.19
N ILE A 434 11.18 11.76 13.04
CA ILE A 434 9.82 12.01 13.51
C ILE A 434 9.43 10.95 14.53
N ASN A 435 8.93 11.36 15.69
CA ASN A 435 8.50 10.43 16.74
C ASN A 435 7.02 10.02 16.57
N ILE A 436 6.53 9.15 17.45
CA ILE A 436 5.14 8.65 17.39
C ILE A 436 4.08 9.74 17.64
N LEU A 437 4.47 10.86 18.24
CA LEU A 437 3.60 12.01 18.49
C LEU A 437 3.59 13.00 17.30
N GLY A 438 4.42 12.76 16.28
CA GLY A 438 4.55 13.64 15.12
C GLY A 438 5.57 14.78 15.31
N GLU A 439 6.35 14.78 16.38
CA GLU A 439 7.37 15.79 16.61
C GLU A 439 8.60 15.53 15.74
N ILE A 440 9.10 16.57 15.07
CA ILE A 440 10.21 16.48 14.12
C ILE A 440 11.46 17.16 14.69
N SER A 441 12.60 16.46 14.63
CA SER A 441 13.93 16.98 14.95
C SER A 441 14.90 16.72 13.80
N LEU A 442 15.75 17.68 13.44
CA LEU A 442 16.85 17.44 12.48
C LEU A 442 17.92 16.53 13.10
N ILE A 443 18.64 15.79 12.26
CA ILE A 443 19.76 14.92 12.64
C ILE A 443 21.08 15.65 12.43
#